data_AF-A0A8S1QET0-F1
#
_entry.id   AF-A0A8S1QET0-F1
#
_cell.length_a   1.000
_cell.length_b   1.000
_cell.length_c   1.000
_cell.angle_alpha   90.00
_cell.angle_beta   90.00
_cell.angle_gamma   90.00
#
_symmetry.space_group_name_H-M   'P 1'
#
loop_
_entity.id
_entity.type
_entity.pdbx_description
1 polymer ?
#
loop_
_entity_poly.entity_id
_entity_poly.type
_entity_poly.pdbx_seq_one_letter_code
_entity_poly.pdbx_strand_id
1 'polypeptide(L)'
;MVYELKQLMDLLIEIKQKQQQLYIQYLLNNNEDLIISGSCDFTIRFYKKQNQWLCQQTITDHTSHVQGLNMNQHQNKVISCGREEQILIIEQSQQDTK
;
A
#
# COMPACT_ATOMS: atom_id res chain seq x y z
N MET A 1 -4.50 -12.09 18.67
CA MET A 1 -3.79 -12.95 17.69
C MET A 1 -4.68 -13.54 16.60
N VAL A 2 -5.55 -14.53 16.84
CA VAL A 2 -6.37 -15.17 15.77
C VAL A 2 -7.32 -14.20 15.06
N TYR A 3 -7.88 -13.23 15.80
CA TYR A 3 -8.81 -12.25 15.26
C TYR A 3 -8.14 -11.20 14.34
N GLU A 4 -6.90 -10.82 14.66
CA GLU A 4 -6.12 -9.84 13.90
C GLU A 4 -5.63 -10.44 12.58
N LEU A 5 -5.17 -11.68 12.61
CA LEU A 5 -4.83 -12.46 11.41
C LEU A 5 -6.03 -12.62 10.48
N LYS A 6 -7.24 -12.79 11.03
CA LYS A 6 -8.46 -12.89 10.24
C LYS A 6 -8.82 -11.57 9.55
N GLN A 7 -8.72 -10.43 10.24
CA GLN A 7 -8.98 -9.11 9.62
C GLN A 7 -7.95 -8.78 8.53
N LEU A 8 -6.68 -9.13 8.75
CA LEU A 8 -5.64 -8.99 7.73
C LEU A 8 -5.91 -9.90 6.53
N MET A 9 -6.28 -11.17 6.77
CA MET A 9 -6.68 -12.10 5.70
C MET A 9 -7.89 -11.60 4.92
N ASP A 10 -8.92 -11.08 5.59
CA ASP A 10 -10.15 -10.58 4.98
C ASP A 10 -9.82 -9.36 4.08
N LEU A 11 -8.97 -8.43 4.52
CA LEU A 11 -8.50 -7.32 3.69
C LEU A 11 -7.64 -7.80 2.51
N LEU A 12 -6.73 -8.74 2.73
CA LEU A 12 -5.91 -9.31 1.65
C LEU A 12 -6.78 -10.02 0.60
N ILE A 13 -7.85 -10.69 1.02
CA ILE A 13 -8.84 -11.31 0.13
C ILE A 13 -9.61 -10.24 -0.64
N GLU A 14 -10.03 -9.15 0.00
CA GLU A 14 -10.72 -8.04 -0.67
C GLU A 14 -9.82 -7.39 -1.73
N ILE A 15 -8.54 -7.15 -1.40
CA ILE A 15 -7.54 -6.64 -2.34
C ILE A 15 -7.35 -7.61 -3.51
N LYS A 16 -7.34 -8.94 -3.25
CA LYS A 16 -7.29 -9.98 -4.31
C LYS A 16 -8.49 -9.92 -5.23
N GLN A 17 -9.70 -9.81 -4.67
CA GLN A 17 -10.94 -9.91 -5.45
C GLN A 17 -11.16 -8.70 -6.36
N LYS A 18 -10.70 -7.51 -5.97
CA LYS A 18 -10.82 -6.28 -6.77
C LYS A 18 -9.86 -6.20 -7.96
N GLN A 19 -8.77 -6.99 -7.98
CA GLN A 19 -7.74 -6.91 -9.03
C GLN A 19 -7.73 -8.17 -9.90
N GLN A 20 -8.11 -8.06 -11.18
CA GLN A 20 -8.32 -9.20 -12.09
C GLN A 20 -7.04 -9.86 -12.68
N GLN A 21 -5.83 -9.73 -12.12
CA GLN A 21 -4.70 -10.60 -12.52
C GLN A 21 -3.52 -10.63 -11.52
N LEU A 22 -2.79 -11.75 -11.57
CA LEU A 22 -1.77 -12.30 -10.65
C LEU A 22 -0.69 -11.30 -10.17
N TYR A 23 -0.33 -11.43 -8.89
CA TYR A 23 0.64 -10.64 -8.10
C TYR A 23 0.08 -9.36 -7.49
N ILE A 24 -0.53 -9.50 -6.30
CA ILE A 24 -0.66 -8.36 -5.40
C ILE A 24 0.74 -8.01 -4.92
N GLN A 25 1.16 -6.78 -5.16
CA GLN A 25 2.22 -6.19 -4.37
C GLN A 25 1.62 -5.35 -3.27
N TYR A 26 1.76 -5.88 -2.06
CA TYR A 26 1.50 -5.12 -0.85
C TYR A 26 2.73 -5.17 0.04
N LEU A 27 2.87 -4.14 0.87
CA LEU A 27 3.87 -4.05 1.91
C LEU A 27 3.14 -3.87 3.22
N LEU A 28 3.59 -4.57 4.26
CA LEU A 28 3.21 -4.34 5.64
C LEU A 28 4.41 -3.70 6.33
N ASN A 29 4.19 -2.61 7.06
CA ASN A 29 5.26 -2.02 7.85
C ASN A 29 5.58 -2.86 9.10
N ASN A 30 6.66 -2.53 9.80
CA ASN A 30 7.15 -3.32 10.93
C ASN A 30 6.20 -3.29 12.14
N ASN A 31 5.40 -2.23 12.26
CA ASN A 31 4.41 -2.07 13.34
C ASN A 31 3.07 -2.77 13.02
N GLU A 32 2.93 -3.37 11.84
CA GLU A 32 1.72 -4.03 11.36
C GLU A 32 0.45 -3.15 11.40
N ASP A 33 0.62 -1.83 11.28
CA ASP A 33 -0.44 -0.82 11.34
C ASP A 33 -0.59 -0.03 10.04
N LEU A 34 0.28 -0.28 9.05
CA LEU A 34 0.23 0.32 7.72
C LEU A 34 0.40 -0.75 6.64
N ILE A 35 -0.58 -0.85 5.74
CA ILE A 35 -0.50 -1.61 4.51
C ILE A 35 -0.43 -0.66 3.34
N ILE A 36 0.50 -0.91 2.42
CA ILE A 36 0.60 -0.19 1.15
C ILE A 36 0.34 -1.18 0.05
N SER A 37 -0.54 -0.89 -0.89
CA SER A 37 -0.81 -1.75 -2.04
C SER A 37 -0.65 -1.02 -3.36
N GLY A 38 -0.07 -1.69 -4.35
CA GLY A 38 -0.01 -1.25 -5.74
C GLY A 38 -0.99 -2.05 -6.57
N SER A 39 -1.49 -1.44 -7.64
CA SER A 39 -2.64 -1.97 -8.35
C SER A 39 -2.54 -1.81 -9.86
N CYS A 40 -3.24 -2.69 -10.58
CA CYS A 40 -3.44 -2.59 -12.01
C CYS A 40 -4.34 -1.40 -12.40
N ASP A 41 -5.08 -0.81 -11.47
CA ASP A 41 -5.85 0.44 -11.67
C ASP A 41 -4.97 1.71 -11.59
N PHE A 42 -3.64 1.53 -11.60
CA PHE A 42 -2.62 2.59 -11.56
C PHE A 42 -2.54 3.33 -10.23
N THR A 43 -3.20 2.82 -9.18
CA THR A 43 -3.19 3.46 -7.86
C THR A 43 -2.24 2.79 -6.88
N ILE A 44 -1.72 3.61 -5.97
CA ILE A 44 -1.07 3.14 -4.73
C ILE A 44 -1.95 3.56 -3.56
N ARG A 45 -2.35 2.61 -2.72
CA ARG A 45 -3.25 2.86 -1.60
C ARG A 45 -2.56 2.58 -0.29
N PHE A 46 -2.74 3.50 0.66
CA PHE A 46 -2.22 3.41 2.02
C PHE A 46 -3.39 3.13 2.96
N TYR A 47 -3.35 1.99 3.61
CA TYR A 47 -4.34 1.55 4.57
C TYR A 47 -3.75 1.60 5.97
N LYS A 48 -4.33 2.41 6.85
CA LYS A 48 -3.90 2.50 8.25
C LYS A 48 -4.84 1.70 9.14
N LYS A 49 -4.28 0.97 10.10
CA LYS A 49 -5.01 0.24 11.12
C LYS A 49 -5.43 1.20 12.23
N GLN A 50 -6.74 1.36 12.39
CA GLN A 50 -7.33 1.98 13.58
C GLN A 50 -8.13 0.88 14.32
N ASN A 51 -9.45 1.01 14.39
CA ASN A 51 -10.34 -0.10 14.79
C ASN A 51 -10.60 -1.09 13.64
N GLN A 52 -10.48 -0.60 12.40
CA GLN A 52 -10.57 -1.34 11.15
C GLN A 52 -9.50 -0.82 10.20
N TRP A 53 -9.24 -1.55 9.12
CA TRP A 53 -8.36 -1.07 8.06
C TRP A 53 -9.08 -0.03 7.22
N LEU A 54 -8.54 1.19 7.17
CA LEU A 54 -9.12 2.30 6.42
C LEU A 54 -8.12 2.80 5.40
N CYS A 55 -8.57 2.97 4.16
CA CYS A 55 -7.79 3.61 3.11
C CYS A 55 -7.64 5.10 3.45
N GLN A 56 -6.47 5.49 3.99
CA GLN A 56 -6.19 6.86 4.40
C GLN A 56 -5.77 7.73 3.22
N GLN A 57 -5.09 7.13 2.23
CA GLN A 57 -4.56 7.86 1.09
C GLN A 57 -4.55 6.99 -0.16
N THR A 58 -4.79 7.62 -1.31
CA THR A 58 -4.64 7.02 -2.64
C THR A 58 -3.78 7.96 -3.46
N ILE A 59 -2.70 7.43 -4.03
CA ILE A 59 -1.82 8.10 -5.00
C ILE A 59 -2.24 7.64 -6.39
N THR A 60 -2.42 8.58 -7.30
CA THR A 60 -2.90 8.35 -8.68
C THR A 60 -1.94 8.87 -9.73
N ASP A 61 -0.68 9.08 -9.34
CA ASP A 61 0.37 9.69 -10.17
C ASP A 61 0.96 8.69 -11.19
N HIS A 62 0.83 7.39 -10.93
CA HIS A 62 1.19 6.37 -11.92
C HIS A 62 0.21 6.41 -13.10
N THR A 63 0.77 6.30 -14.30
CA THR A 63 0.05 6.26 -15.59
C THR A 63 -0.10 4.84 -16.15
N SER A 64 0.45 3.85 -15.43
CA SER A 64 0.50 2.44 -15.81
C SER A 64 0.39 1.52 -14.59
N HIS A 65 0.27 0.21 -14.83
CA HIS A 65 0.17 -0.77 -13.74
C HIS A 65 1.36 -0.66 -12.79
N VAL A 66 1.09 -0.62 -11.49
CA VAL A 66 2.14 -0.68 -10.47
C VAL A 66 2.67 -2.11 -10.40
N GLN A 67 3.93 -2.30 -10.78
CA GLN A 67 4.58 -3.62 -10.88
C GLN A 67 5.70 -3.81 -9.87
N GLY A 68 6.13 -2.75 -9.19
CA GLY A 68 7.14 -2.78 -8.13
C GLY A 68 6.73 -1.88 -6.98
N LEU A 69 6.89 -2.35 -5.76
CA LEU A 69 6.71 -1.60 -4.52
C LEU A 69 7.74 -2.03 -3.48
N ASN A 70 8.39 -1.07 -2.84
CA ASN A 70 9.28 -1.31 -1.71
C ASN A 70 9.26 -0.14 -0.71
N MET A 71 9.66 -0.40 0.54
CA MET A 71 9.88 0.62 1.57
C MET A 71 11.36 0.71 1.91
N ASN A 72 11.82 1.91 2.27
CA ASN A 72 13.16 2.05 2.81
C ASN A 72 13.27 1.45 4.23
N GLN A 73 14.49 1.34 4.74
CA GLN A 73 14.76 0.75 6.06
C GLN A 73 14.06 1.50 7.21
N HIS A 74 13.89 2.83 7.07
CA HIS A 74 13.21 3.66 8.06
C HIS A 74 11.67 3.65 7.93
N GLN A 75 11.13 3.00 6.89
CA GLN A 75 9.70 2.94 6.58
C GLN A 75 8.99 4.31 6.49
N ASN A 76 9.74 5.35 6.14
CA ASN A 76 9.21 6.71 5.91
C ASN A 76 9.16 7.08 4.42
N LYS A 77 9.71 6.21 3.55
CA LYS A 77 9.63 6.36 2.10
C LYS A 77 9.19 5.06 1.44
N VAL A 78 8.35 5.19 0.43
CA VAL A 78 7.92 4.12 -0.47
C VAL A 78 8.46 4.41 -1.85
N ILE A 79 9.02 3.39 -2.50
CA ILE A 79 9.44 3.45 -3.89
C ILE A 79 8.48 2.56 -4.67
N SER A 80 7.98 3.07 -5.79
CA SER A 80 7.14 2.30 -6.70
C SER A 80 7.56 2.46 -8.14
N CYS A 81 7.36 1.41 -8.93
CA CYS A 81 7.58 1.43 -10.37
C CYS A 81 6.47 0.68 -11.12
N GLY A 82 6.27 1.07 -12.38
CA GLY A 82 5.31 0.45 -13.28
C GLY A 82 5.92 0.16 -14.64
N ARG A 83 5.07 0.05 -15.67
CA ARG A 83 5.51 -0.07 -17.07
C ARG A 83 5.89 1.25 -17.70
N GLU A 84 5.54 2.35 -17.05
CA GLU A 84 6.01 3.69 -17.42
C GLU A 84 7.50 3.85 -17.12
N GLU A 85 8.13 4.78 -17.84
CA GLU A 85 9.55 5.10 -17.71
C GLU A 85 9.87 5.94 -16.45
N GLN A 86 9.00 5.89 -15.43
CA GLN A 86 9.08 6.69 -14.22
C GLN A 86 9.03 5.81 -12.95
N ILE A 87 9.72 6.29 -11.91
CA ILE A 87 9.72 5.73 -10.56
C ILE A 87 9.17 6.82 -9.65
N LEU A 88 8.24 6.46 -8.76
CA LEU A 88 7.75 7.38 -7.74
C LEU A 88 8.46 7.09 -6.42
N ILE A 89 8.86 8.16 -5.74
CA ILE A 89 9.34 8.14 -4.36
C ILE A 89 8.33 8.92 -3.53
N ILE A 90 7.58 8.21 -2.69
CA ILE A 90 6.54 8.76 -1.85
C ILE A 90 7.11 8.88 -0.43
N GLU A 91 7.11 10.07 0.14
CA GLU A 91 7.59 10.34 1.49
C GLU A 91 6.44 10.70 2.42
N GLN A 92 6.48 10.15 3.63
CA GLN A 92 5.54 10.55 4.68
C GLN A 92 5.89 11.96 5.15
N SER A 93 4.96 12.91 5.02
CA SER A 93 5.11 14.23 5.63
C SER A 93 5.01 14.10 7.15
N GLN A 94 5.94 14.76 7.86
CA GLN A 94 5.78 14.94 9.30
C GLN A 94 4.61 15.90 9.52
N GLN A 95 3.57 15.43 10.19
CA GLN A 95 2.57 16.33 10.73
C GLN A 95 3.18 16.95 11.97
N ASP A 96 3.62 18.20 11.86
CA ASP A 96 3.94 19.02 13.03
C ASP A 96 2.67 19.18 13.86
N THR A 97 2.54 18.39 14.92
CA THR A 97 1.51 18.59 15.94
C THR A 97 1.81 19.91 16.64
N LYS A 98 1.13 20.98 16.24
CA LYS A 98 1.06 22.24 16.99
C LYS A 98 0.19 22.09 18.23
#